data_AF-A0A7C2JYJ7-F1
#
_entry.id   AF-A0A7C2JYJ7-F1
#
_cell.length_a   1.000
_cell.length_b   1.000
_cell.length_c   1.000
_cell.angle_alpha   90.00
_cell.angle_beta   90.00
_cell.angle_gamma   90.00
#
_symmetry.space_group_name_H-M   'P 1'
#
loop_
_entity.id
_entity.type
_entity.pdbx_description
1 polymer ?
#
loop_
_entity_poly.entity_id
_entity_poly.type
_entity_poly.pdbx_seq_one_letter_code
_entity_poly.pdbx_strand_id
1 'polypeptide(L)'
;MLTPHETINAALEILTDGLSPYFQVELCRVYGYRWEEVLRQNSRSSLPPRSEPIVWDAYSLLTVMWEQWNEVFRTQMGLFERSLVSELREYRNLWAHQATFTEDDAFRVLDSVQRLLAAIDADAGLLDRLEQLKFDVLRDKLSRQINEDDLRDQARRAKLTEVSLYALGGGTIVVATLVSLVPRNPLAGLILCAFTLFTFTYLSLKRWWTDAPIWGVHECRGCRKIIYTEVCPYCESRPTSSVARGSSASRFPTVRAARQPTLTGTSPSARPSVAK
;
A
#
# COMPACT_ATOMS: atom_id res chain seq x y z
N MET A 1 -10.26 -1.80 -7.73
CA MET A 1 -10.27 -1.97 -6.26
C MET A 1 -10.10 -0.61 -5.64
N LEU A 2 -10.68 -0.42 -4.46
CA LEU A 2 -10.59 0.83 -3.72
C LEU A 2 -9.14 1.05 -3.26
N THR A 3 -8.64 2.26 -3.37
CA THR A 3 -7.38 2.66 -2.71
C THR A 3 -7.56 2.61 -1.19
N PRO A 4 -6.49 2.54 -0.37
CA PRO A 4 -6.64 2.57 1.10
C PRO A 4 -7.51 3.73 1.61
N HIS A 5 -7.36 4.90 0.99
CA HIS A 5 -8.14 6.09 1.32
C HIS A 5 -9.63 5.96 0.94
N GLU A 6 -9.93 5.38 -0.22
CA GLU A 6 -11.30 5.10 -0.66
C GLU A 6 -11.95 3.98 0.17
N THR A 7 -11.19 2.97 0.58
CA THR A 7 -11.65 1.90 1.47
C THR A 7 -12.02 2.43 2.84
N ILE A 8 -11.20 3.32 3.40
CA ILE A 8 -11.51 4.00 4.67
C ILE A 8 -12.76 4.86 4.51
N ASN A 9 -12.90 5.61 3.41
CA ASN A 9 -14.12 6.38 3.15
C ASN A 9 -15.37 5.47 3.10
N ALA A 10 -15.30 4.36 2.37
CA ALA A 10 -16.40 3.39 2.30
C ALA A 10 -16.73 2.79 3.67
N ALA A 11 -15.72 2.53 4.51
CA ALA A 11 -15.93 2.05 5.88
C ALA A 11 -16.63 3.10 6.75
N LEU A 12 -16.24 4.37 6.64
CA LEU A 12 -16.86 5.48 7.37
C LEU A 12 -18.31 5.74 6.91
N GLU A 13 -18.61 5.59 5.62
CA GLU A 13 -19.98 5.66 5.09
C GLU A 13 -20.86 4.54 5.67
N ILE A 14 -20.38 3.29 5.62
CA ILE A 14 -21.09 2.14 6.21
C ILE A 14 -21.29 2.33 7.72
N LEU A 15 -20.29 2.87 8.41
CA LEU A 15 -20.38 3.22 9.83
C LEU A 15 -21.49 4.24 10.08
N THR A 16 -21.57 5.29 9.27
CA THR A 16 -22.62 6.32 9.37
C THR A 16 -24.00 5.71 9.16
N ASP A 17 -24.18 4.91 8.11
CA ASP A 17 -25.45 4.26 7.79
C ASP A 17 -25.90 3.31 8.91
N GLY A 18 -24.97 2.54 9.49
CA GLY A 18 -25.27 1.59 10.55
C GLY A 18 -25.52 2.24 11.92
N LEU A 19 -24.76 3.28 12.28
CA LEU A 19 -24.89 3.93 13.58
C LEU A 19 -26.05 4.91 13.65
N SER A 20 -26.37 5.64 12.57
CA SER A 20 -27.38 6.70 12.59
C SER A 20 -28.74 6.29 13.19
N PRO A 21 -29.37 5.16 12.81
CA PRO A 21 -30.67 4.77 13.37
C PRO A 21 -30.56 4.41 14.86
N TYR A 22 -29.53 3.69 15.26
CA TYR A 22 -29.27 3.34 16.67
C TYR A 22 -29.08 4.59 17.53
N PHE A 23 -28.34 5.56 17.00
CA PHE A 23 -28.02 6.82 17.68
C PHE A 23 -29.28 7.61 18.04
N GLN A 24 -30.18 7.77 17.09
CA GLN A 24 -31.42 8.51 17.27
C GLN A 24 -32.34 7.84 18.30
N VAL A 25 -32.41 6.51 18.30
CA VAL A 25 -33.21 5.74 19.26
C VAL A 25 -32.67 5.92 20.68
N GLU A 26 -31.37 5.73 20.90
CA GLU A 26 -30.79 5.82 22.25
C GLU A 26 -30.79 7.25 22.80
N LEU A 27 -30.56 8.25 21.95
CA LEU A 27 -30.69 9.66 22.35
C LEU A 27 -32.13 10.01 22.74
N CYS A 28 -33.12 9.54 21.98
CA CYS A 28 -34.53 9.73 22.30
C CYS A 28 -34.91 8.97 23.59
N ARG A 29 -34.30 7.82 23.84
CA ARG A 29 -34.53 7.02 25.06
C ARG A 29 -34.10 7.75 26.33
N VAL A 30 -32.96 8.45 26.29
CA VAL A 30 -32.39 9.15 27.46
C VAL A 30 -32.94 10.57 27.60
N TYR A 31 -33.03 11.32 26.49
CA TYR A 31 -33.38 12.75 26.52
C TYR A 31 -34.80 13.06 26.02
N GLY A 32 -35.56 12.06 25.57
CA GLY A 32 -36.92 12.24 25.05
C GLY A 32 -36.96 13.05 23.75
N TYR A 33 -38.10 13.70 23.50
CA TYR A 33 -38.34 14.48 22.28
C TYR A 33 -37.43 15.72 22.10
N ARG A 34 -36.71 16.13 23.16
CA ARG A 34 -35.81 17.29 23.15
C ARG A 34 -34.34 16.91 23.02
N TRP A 35 -34.04 15.66 22.63
CA TRP A 35 -32.69 15.16 22.52
C TRP A 35 -31.79 16.06 21.67
N GLU A 36 -32.31 16.64 20.58
CA GLU A 36 -31.51 17.55 19.75
C GLU A 36 -31.15 18.86 20.46
N GLU A 37 -32.04 19.42 21.29
CA GLU A 37 -31.74 20.64 22.04
C GLU A 37 -30.70 20.37 23.11
N VAL A 38 -30.82 19.23 23.80
CA VAL A 38 -29.86 18.79 24.82
C VAL A 38 -28.48 18.58 24.20
N LEU A 39 -28.42 17.92 23.04
CA LEU A 39 -27.16 17.77 22.31
C LEU A 39 -26.57 19.10 21.87
N ARG A 40 -27.37 20.04 21.36
CA ARG A 40 -26.86 21.36 20.96
C ARG A 40 -26.33 22.17 22.16
N GLN A 41 -26.88 21.98 23.36
CA GLN A 41 -26.40 22.63 24.58
C GLN A 41 -25.12 21.99 25.12
N ASN A 42 -24.98 20.66 24.98
CA ASN A 42 -23.89 19.90 25.56
C ASN A 42 -22.71 19.65 24.59
N SER A 43 -22.94 19.62 23.27
CA SER A 43 -21.88 19.42 22.28
C SER A 43 -21.15 20.74 22.03
N ARG A 44 -19.82 20.70 22.11
CA ARG A 44 -19.01 21.92 22.15
C ARG A 44 -18.78 22.59 20.79
N SER A 45 -19.06 21.93 19.66
CA SER A 45 -18.76 22.54 18.34
C SER A 45 -19.23 21.79 17.10
N SER A 46 -19.80 20.59 17.21
CA SER A 46 -19.90 19.68 16.04
C SER A 46 -21.28 19.61 15.41
N LEU A 47 -22.29 20.29 15.97
CA LEU A 47 -23.66 20.26 15.47
C LEU A 47 -24.06 21.58 14.80
N PRO A 48 -24.86 21.53 13.72
CA PRO A 48 -25.36 22.73 13.06
C PRO A 48 -26.29 23.55 13.97
N PRO A 49 -26.47 24.85 13.67
CA PRO A 49 -27.38 25.72 14.41
C PRO A 49 -28.81 25.19 14.39
N ARG A 50 -29.63 25.61 15.36
CA ARG A 50 -31.03 25.14 15.53
C ARG A 50 -31.90 25.29 14.27
N SER A 51 -31.57 26.23 13.39
CA SER A 51 -32.28 26.48 12.13
C SER A 51 -32.11 25.37 11.08
N GLU A 52 -31.16 24.45 11.27
CA GLU A 52 -30.81 23.44 10.28
C GLU A 52 -30.99 22.01 10.84
N PRO A 53 -31.44 21.05 10.00
CA PRO A 53 -31.55 19.66 10.40
C PRO A 53 -30.16 19.07 10.66
N ILE A 54 -30.07 18.16 11.63
CA ILE A 54 -28.82 17.44 11.90
C ILE A 54 -28.64 16.38 10.80
N VAL A 55 -27.65 16.58 9.95
CA VAL A 55 -27.17 15.56 9.00
C VAL A 55 -26.03 14.82 9.66
N TRP A 56 -26.22 13.51 9.86
CA TRP A 56 -25.20 12.67 10.46
C TRP A 56 -24.10 12.34 9.46
N ASP A 57 -22.87 12.67 9.81
CA ASP A 57 -21.65 12.20 9.16
C ASP A 57 -20.81 11.41 10.18
N ALA A 58 -19.80 10.68 9.70
CA ALA A 58 -18.95 9.88 10.58
C ALA A 58 -18.29 10.74 11.69
N TYR A 59 -17.97 11.99 11.41
CA TYR A 59 -17.36 12.91 12.37
C TYR A 59 -18.29 13.27 13.52
N SER A 60 -19.48 13.77 13.20
CA SER A 60 -20.47 14.21 14.17
C SER A 60 -20.94 13.03 15.00
N LEU A 61 -21.21 11.88 14.38
CA LEU A 61 -21.59 10.65 15.08
C LEU A 61 -20.53 10.23 16.10
N LEU A 62 -19.27 10.06 15.65
CA LEU A 62 -18.20 9.60 16.53
C LEU A 62 -17.87 10.62 17.63
N THR A 63 -18.00 11.92 17.34
CA THR A 63 -17.76 12.98 18.33
C THR A 63 -18.86 13.02 19.37
N VAL A 64 -20.13 12.97 18.98
CA VAL A 64 -21.24 12.93 19.93
C VAL A 64 -21.24 11.63 20.73
N MET A 65 -20.92 10.48 20.10
CA MET A 65 -20.72 9.20 20.81
C MET A 65 -19.71 9.34 21.93
N TRP A 66 -18.58 9.98 21.65
CA TRP A 66 -17.52 10.17 22.62
C TRP A 66 -17.93 11.10 23.76
N GLU A 67 -18.55 12.24 23.44
CA GLU A 67 -18.96 13.24 24.42
C GLU A 67 -20.10 12.72 25.33
N GLN A 68 -21.08 12.04 24.75
CA GLN A 68 -22.24 11.50 25.46
C GLN A 68 -22.05 10.05 25.92
N TRP A 69 -20.81 9.57 25.97
CA TRP A 69 -20.52 8.17 26.29
C TRP A 69 -21.10 7.76 27.65
N ASN A 70 -20.81 8.54 28.70
CA ASN A 70 -21.23 8.19 30.06
C ASN A 70 -22.74 8.31 30.27
N GLU A 71 -23.37 9.28 29.62
CA GLU A 71 -24.78 9.60 29.83
C GLU A 71 -25.71 8.70 29.01
N VAL A 72 -25.31 8.34 27.78
CA VAL A 72 -26.20 7.64 26.83
C VAL A 72 -25.72 6.22 26.53
N PHE A 73 -24.42 6.03 26.27
CA PHE A 73 -23.93 4.80 25.64
C PHE A 73 -23.33 3.78 26.60
N ARG A 74 -22.89 4.20 27.79
CA ARG A 74 -22.21 3.35 28.78
C ARG A 74 -23.04 2.17 29.28
N THR A 75 -24.36 2.25 29.18
CA THR A 75 -25.29 1.19 29.60
C THR A 75 -25.35 0.04 28.60
N GLN A 76 -25.24 0.34 27.31
CA GLN A 76 -25.33 -0.62 26.20
C GLN A 76 -23.94 -1.07 25.70
N MET A 77 -22.93 -0.20 25.79
CA MET A 77 -21.58 -0.43 25.27
C MET A 77 -20.51 -0.32 26.38
N GLY A 78 -19.52 -1.20 26.32
CA GLY A 78 -18.47 -1.33 27.31
C GLY A 78 -17.21 -0.50 27.02
N LEU A 79 -16.14 -0.79 27.75
CA LEU A 79 -14.87 -0.08 27.58
C LEU A 79 -14.23 -0.35 26.20
N PHE A 80 -14.46 -1.55 25.65
CA PHE A 80 -13.89 -1.96 24.37
C PHE A 80 -14.43 -1.11 23.22
N GLU A 81 -15.74 -0.93 23.16
CA GLU A 81 -16.40 -0.12 22.13
C GLU A 81 -16.00 1.36 22.26
N ARG A 82 -15.80 1.85 23.50
CA ARG A 82 -15.27 3.20 23.72
C ARG A 82 -13.89 3.37 23.10
N SER A 83 -13.02 2.38 23.23
CA SER A 83 -11.70 2.38 22.60
C SER A 83 -11.81 2.36 21.07
N LEU A 84 -12.73 1.57 20.50
CA LEU A 84 -12.99 1.57 19.05
C LEU A 84 -13.46 2.94 18.57
N VAL A 85 -14.37 3.59 19.29
CA VAL A 85 -14.82 4.95 18.94
C VAL A 85 -13.64 5.93 18.94
N SER A 86 -12.77 5.87 19.94
CA SER A 86 -11.57 6.73 19.97
C SER A 86 -10.65 6.48 18.77
N GLU A 87 -10.43 5.22 18.43
CA GLU A 87 -9.61 4.83 17.29
C GLU A 87 -10.20 5.30 15.95
N LEU A 88 -11.50 5.11 15.74
CA LEU A 88 -12.18 5.55 14.53
C LEU A 88 -12.20 7.08 14.39
N ARG A 89 -12.25 7.82 15.50
CA ARG A 89 -12.10 9.28 15.49
C ARG A 89 -10.72 9.69 14.97
N GLU A 90 -9.67 8.99 15.42
CA GLU A 90 -8.31 9.26 14.97
C GLU A 90 -8.16 8.99 13.46
N TYR A 91 -8.62 7.83 12.98
CA TYR A 91 -8.58 7.50 11.55
C TYR A 91 -9.40 8.47 10.69
N ARG A 92 -10.59 8.87 11.15
CA ARG A 92 -11.38 9.90 10.45
C ARG A 92 -10.66 11.24 10.44
N ASN A 93 -10.01 11.62 11.52
CA ASN A 93 -9.24 12.87 11.60
C ASN A 93 -8.07 12.87 10.61
N LEU A 94 -7.30 11.78 10.58
CA LEU A 94 -6.23 11.56 9.59
C LEU A 94 -6.77 11.61 8.16
N TRP A 95 -7.95 11.04 7.92
CA TRP A 95 -8.60 11.03 6.61
C TRP A 95 -8.99 12.44 6.16
N ALA A 96 -9.54 13.26 7.07
CA ALA A 96 -9.85 14.66 6.81
C ALA A 96 -8.59 15.50 6.51
N HIS A 97 -7.44 15.10 7.04
CA HIS A 97 -6.13 15.71 6.77
C HIS A 97 -5.41 15.14 5.53
N GLN A 98 -6.06 14.27 4.74
CA GLN A 98 -5.48 13.64 3.55
C GLN A 98 -4.17 12.90 3.86
N ALA A 99 -4.09 12.27 5.03
CA ALA A 99 -2.93 11.48 5.42
C ALA A 99 -2.72 10.28 4.47
N THR A 100 -1.48 9.80 4.41
CA THR A 100 -1.15 8.56 3.69
C THR A 100 -1.59 7.36 4.50
N PHE A 101 -2.37 6.47 3.90
CA PHE A 101 -2.83 5.23 4.53
C PHE A 101 -2.20 4.00 3.90
N THR A 102 -1.91 3.02 4.74
CA THR A 102 -1.53 1.68 4.32
C THR A 102 -2.76 0.78 4.16
N GLU A 103 -2.59 -0.38 3.53
CA GLU A 103 -3.65 -1.40 3.50
C GLU A 103 -3.97 -1.98 4.88
N ASP A 104 -2.99 -2.02 5.77
CA ASP A 104 -3.19 -2.48 7.14
C ASP A 104 -4.05 -1.48 7.93
N ASP A 105 -3.88 -0.17 7.67
CA ASP A 105 -4.77 0.86 8.22
C ASP A 105 -6.20 0.70 7.69
N ALA A 106 -6.36 0.51 6.38
CA ALA A 106 -7.68 0.30 5.78
C ALA A 106 -8.37 -0.95 6.33
N PHE A 107 -7.64 -2.06 6.46
CA PHE A 107 -8.14 -3.28 7.09
C PHE A 107 -8.51 -3.05 8.57
N ARG A 108 -7.67 -2.32 9.31
CA ARG A 108 -7.91 -2.01 10.72
C ARG A 108 -9.18 -1.19 10.90
N VAL A 109 -9.39 -0.16 10.09
CA VAL A 109 -10.62 0.65 10.11
C VAL A 109 -11.83 -0.22 9.81
N LEU A 110 -11.79 -1.06 8.76
CA LEU A 110 -12.89 -1.97 8.45
C LEU A 110 -13.22 -2.92 9.62
N ASP A 111 -12.21 -3.48 10.28
CA ASP A 111 -12.40 -4.36 11.44
C ASP A 111 -13.00 -3.61 12.64
N SER A 112 -12.49 -2.41 12.93
CA SER A 112 -12.99 -1.55 14.02
C SER A 112 -14.43 -1.10 13.79
N VAL A 113 -14.80 -0.76 12.55
CA VAL A 113 -16.21 -0.46 12.17
C VAL A 113 -17.07 -1.70 12.33
N GLN A 114 -16.65 -2.86 11.81
CA GLN A 114 -17.43 -4.09 11.88
C GLN A 114 -17.71 -4.51 13.33
N ARG A 115 -16.70 -4.42 14.22
CA ARG A 115 -16.87 -4.74 15.64
C ARG A 115 -17.81 -3.78 16.35
N LEU A 116 -17.72 -2.48 16.04
CA LEU A 116 -18.60 -1.48 16.64
C LEU A 116 -20.05 -1.66 16.19
N LEU A 117 -20.28 -1.92 14.90
CA LEU A 117 -21.62 -2.19 14.37
C LEU A 117 -22.19 -3.53 14.86
N ALA A 118 -21.35 -4.56 15.01
CA ALA A 118 -21.79 -5.83 15.59
C ALA A 118 -22.19 -5.69 17.06
N ALA A 119 -21.54 -4.80 17.83
CA ALA A 119 -21.88 -4.56 19.23
C ALA A 119 -23.27 -3.92 19.45
N ILE A 120 -23.86 -3.34 18.41
CA ILE A 120 -25.20 -2.73 18.45
C ILE A 120 -26.24 -3.50 17.64
N ASP A 121 -25.92 -4.74 17.25
CA ASP A 121 -26.77 -5.58 16.38
C ASP A 121 -27.23 -4.85 15.11
N ALA A 122 -26.30 -4.13 14.45
CA ALA A 122 -26.58 -3.43 13.20
C ALA A 122 -27.01 -4.38 12.07
N ASP A 123 -27.58 -3.82 11.00
CA ASP A 123 -28.07 -4.56 9.85
C ASP A 123 -27.01 -5.56 9.31
N ALA A 124 -27.43 -6.82 9.15
CA ALA A 124 -26.54 -7.89 8.71
C ALA A 124 -25.95 -7.64 7.31
N GLY A 125 -26.67 -6.96 6.42
CA GLY A 125 -26.16 -6.62 5.10
C GLY A 125 -25.02 -5.60 5.14
N LEU A 126 -25.01 -4.69 6.13
CA LEU A 126 -23.87 -3.78 6.35
C LEU A 126 -22.64 -4.55 6.86
N LEU A 127 -22.84 -5.50 7.77
CA LEU A 127 -21.76 -6.35 8.29
C LEU A 127 -21.17 -7.24 7.19
N ASP A 128 -22.01 -7.85 6.35
CA ASP A 128 -21.59 -8.64 5.20
C ASP A 128 -20.79 -7.81 4.19
N ARG A 129 -21.20 -6.55 3.96
CA ARG A 129 -20.48 -5.63 3.08
C ARG A 129 -19.08 -5.28 3.62
N LEU A 130 -18.95 -5.08 4.94
CA LEU A 130 -17.65 -4.86 5.57
C LEU A 130 -16.76 -6.10 5.47
N GLU A 131 -17.33 -7.28 5.67
CA GLU A 131 -16.60 -8.54 5.52
C GLU A 131 -16.09 -8.74 4.09
N GLN A 132 -16.91 -8.45 3.07
CA GLN A 132 -16.49 -8.48 1.67
C GLN A 132 -15.34 -7.50 1.39
N LEU A 133 -15.42 -6.26 1.91
CA LEU A 133 -14.34 -5.28 1.76
C LEU A 133 -13.04 -5.75 2.43
N LYS A 134 -13.12 -6.38 3.61
CA LYS A 134 -11.95 -6.95 4.29
C LYS A 134 -11.32 -8.07 3.46
N PHE A 135 -12.14 -8.98 2.90
CA PHE A 135 -11.65 -10.03 2.02
C PHE A 135 -10.98 -9.47 0.76
N ASP A 136 -11.54 -8.41 0.17
CA ASP A 136 -10.94 -7.76 -0.98
C ASP A 136 -9.57 -7.15 -0.68
N VAL A 137 -9.41 -6.47 0.45
CA VAL A 137 -8.12 -5.93 0.89
C VAL A 137 -7.09 -7.04 1.10
N LEU A 138 -7.47 -8.11 1.82
CA LEU A 138 -6.59 -9.24 2.08
C LEU A 138 -6.17 -9.96 0.79
N ARG A 139 -7.11 -10.16 -0.13
CA ARG A 139 -6.87 -10.78 -1.42
C ARG A 139 -5.86 -9.98 -2.25
N ASP A 140 -5.99 -8.65 -2.28
CA ASP A 140 -5.03 -7.78 -3.00
C ASP A 140 -3.63 -7.88 -2.40
N LYS A 141 -3.54 -7.76 -1.06
CA LYS A 141 -2.27 -7.88 -0.34
C LYS A 141 -1.58 -9.21 -0.62
N LEU A 142 -2.34 -10.31 -0.51
CA LEU A 142 -1.83 -11.65 -0.77
C LEU A 142 -1.39 -11.84 -2.22
N SER A 143 -2.20 -11.36 -3.18
CA SER A 143 -1.87 -11.46 -4.60
C SER A 143 -0.56 -10.76 -4.94
N ARG A 144 -0.30 -9.59 -4.32
CA ARG A 144 0.97 -8.87 -4.48
C ARG A 144 2.15 -9.63 -3.89
N GLN A 145 2.00 -10.17 -2.68
CA GLN A 145 3.07 -10.94 -2.04
C GLN A 145 3.43 -12.20 -2.86
N ILE A 146 2.41 -12.95 -3.31
CA ILE A 146 2.62 -14.13 -4.16
C ILE A 146 3.36 -13.75 -5.44
N ASN A 147 2.97 -12.65 -6.09
CA ASN A 147 3.61 -12.21 -7.32
C ASN A 147 5.07 -11.77 -7.10
N GLU A 148 5.34 -11.02 -6.02
CA GLU A 148 6.71 -10.63 -5.66
C GLU A 148 7.60 -11.85 -5.40
N ASP A 149 7.07 -12.85 -4.70
CA ASP A 149 7.80 -14.07 -4.38
C ASP A 149 8.02 -14.94 -5.62
N ASP A 150 7.03 -15.06 -6.51
CA ASP A 150 7.19 -15.78 -7.78
C ASP A 150 8.25 -15.12 -8.67
N LEU A 151 8.27 -13.79 -8.76
CA LEU A 151 9.30 -13.07 -9.52
C LEU A 151 10.70 -13.27 -8.94
N ARG A 152 10.82 -13.28 -7.60
CA ARG A 152 12.09 -13.57 -6.92
C ARG A 152 12.56 -14.99 -7.20
N ASP A 153 11.64 -15.95 -7.20
CA ASP A 153 11.95 -17.36 -7.47
C ASP A 153 12.32 -17.60 -8.94
N GLN A 154 11.61 -16.98 -9.88
CA GLN A 154 11.95 -17.00 -11.31
C GLN A 154 13.33 -16.40 -11.55
N ALA A 155 13.64 -15.26 -10.94
CA ALA A 155 14.95 -14.63 -11.07
C ALA A 155 16.07 -15.48 -10.45
N ARG A 156 15.82 -16.12 -9.30
CA ARG A 156 16.77 -17.05 -8.68
C ARG A 156 17.05 -18.24 -9.60
N ARG A 157 16.01 -18.85 -10.18
CA ARG A 157 16.17 -19.97 -11.13
C ARG A 157 16.95 -19.54 -12.37
N ALA A 158 16.63 -18.39 -12.96
CA ALA A 158 17.35 -17.87 -14.12
C ALA A 158 18.85 -17.65 -13.82
N LYS A 159 19.18 -17.06 -12.66
CA LYS A 159 20.58 -16.89 -12.20
C LYS A 159 21.28 -18.25 -12.07
N LEU A 160 20.64 -19.23 -11.43
CA LEU A 160 21.21 -20.56 -11.26
C LEU A 160 21.44 -21.26 -12.60
N THR A 161 20.47 -21.21 -13.52
CA THR A 161 20.58 -21.80 -14.85
C THR A 161 21.75 -21.20 -15.62
N GLU A 162 21.90 -19.87 -15.65
CA GLU A 162 23.01 -19.22 -16.35
C GLU A 162 24.37 -19.48 -15.72
N VAL A 163 24.48 -19.41 -14.39
CA VAL A 163 25.74 -19.73 -13.69
C VAL A 163 26.13 -21.18 -13.93
N SER A 164 25.18 -22.11 -13.92
CA SER A 164 25.44 -23.51 -14.24
C SER A 164 25.94 -23.70 -15.67
N LEU A 165 25.36 -22.98 -16.64
CA LEU A 165 25.78 -23.02 -18.04
C LEU A 165 27.21 -22.46 -18.21
N TYR A 166 27.53 -21.34 -17.55
CA TYR A 166 28.88 -20.76 -17.56
C TYR A 166 29.90 -21.69 -16.91
N ALA A 167 29.57 -22.34 -15.80
CA ALA A 167 30.46 -23.28 -15.13
C ALA A 167 30.72 -24.54 -15.99
N LEU A 168 29.67 -25.14 -16.57
CA LEU A 168 29.80 -26.32 -17.44
C LEU A 168 30.55 -26.00 -18.74
N GLY A 169 30.21 -24.88 -19.39
CA GLY A 169 30.86 -24.43 -20.62
C GLY A 169 32.34 -24.09 -20.40
N GLY A 170 32.64 -23.29 -19.38
CA GLY A 170 34.02 -22.94 -19.02
C GLY A 170 34.84 -24.17 -18.64
N GLY A 171 34.30 -25.07 -17.81
CA GLY A 171 34.97 -26.30 -17.41
C GLY A 171 35.29 -27.22 -18.60
N THR A 172 34.34 -27.39 -19.53
CA THR A 172 34.55 -28.20 -20.74
C THR A 172 35.69 -27.65 -21.60
N ILE A 173 35.73 -26.32 -21.81
CA ILE A 173 36.78 -25.66 -22.61
C ILE A 173 38.15 -25.82 -21.94
N VAL A 174 38.23 -25.65 -20.62
CA VAL A 174 39.48 -25.82 -19.86
C VAL A 174 39.99 -27.26 -19.97
N VAL A 175 39.13 -28.26 -19.75
CA VAL A 175 39.50 -29.68 -19.87
C VAL A 175 39.97 -30.02 -21.28
N ALA A 176 39.26 -29.58 -22.31
CA ALA A 176 39.65 -29.80 -23.70
C ALA A 176 41.02 -29.19 -24.03
N THR A 177 41.29 -27.99 -23.50
CA THR A 177 42.57 -27.28 -23.66
C THR A 177 43.72 -27.99 -22.94
N LEU A 178 43.48 -28.45 -21.71
CA LEU A 178 44.45 -29.23 -20.92
C LEU A 178 44.82 -30.55 -21.61
N VAL A 179 43.86 -31.28 -22.16
CA VAL A 179 44.12 -32.57 -22.83
C VAL A 179 44.78 -32.38 -24.20
N SER A 180 44.37 -31.37 -24.96
CA SER A 180 44.77 -31.26 -26.37
C SER A 180 45.97 -30.34 -26.61
N LEU A 181 46.04 -29.21 -25.92
CA LEU A 181 46.98 -28.13 -26.25
C LEU A 181 48.19 -28.10 -25.33
N VAL A 182 48.01 -28.38 -24.02
CA VAL A 182 49.11 -28.37 -23.05
C VAL A 182 50.21 -29.40 -23.37
N PRO A 183 49.92 -30.65 -23.80
CA PRO A 183 50.97 -31.60 -24.15
C PRO A 183 51.78 -31.20 -25.38
N ARG A 184 51.19 -30.37 -26.27
CA ARG A 184 51.86 -29.87 -27.48
C ARG A 184 52.65 -28.59 -27.21
N ASN A 185 52.03 -27.64 -26.51
CA ASN A 185 52.56 -26.31 -26.20
C ASN A 185 52.06 -25.87 -24.81
N PRO A 186 52.83 -26.12 -23.73
CA PRO A 186 52.33 -25.93 -22.37
C PRO A 186 52.05 -24.46 -22.03
N LEU A 187 52.89 -23.54 -22.50
CA LEU A 187 52.75 -22.10 -22.23
C LEU A 187 51.45 -21.55 -22.85
N ALA A 188 51.20 -21.86 -24.12
CA ALA A 188 49.98 -21.41 -24.81
C ALA A 188 48.71 -22.03 -24.21
N GLY A 189 48.75 -23.33 -23.84
CA GLY A 189 47.64 -24.01 -23.18
C GLY A 189 47.28 -23.43 -21.82
N LEU A 190 48.28 -23.10 -20.99
CA LEU A 190 48.07 -22.49 -19.68
C LEU A 190 47.50 -21.07 -19.76
N ILE A 191 47.99 -20.24 -20.70
CA ILE A 191 47.43 -18.90 -20.93
C ILE A 191 45.95 -18.98 -21.33
N LEU A 192 45.59 -19.90 -22.23
CA LEU A 192 44.20 -20.06 -22.67
C LEU A 192 43.30 -20.57 -21.54
N CYS A 193 43.78 -21.49 -20.69
CA CYS A 193 43.06 -21.93 -19.50
C CYS A 193 42.85 -20.78 -18.50
N ALA A 194 43.88 -19.96 -18.25
CA ALA A 194 43.78 -18.82 -17.34
C ALA A 194 42.78 -17.78 -17.86
N PHE A 195 42.83 -17.46 -19.15
CA PHE A 195 41.89 -16.52 -19.78
C PHE A 195 40.45 -17.02 -19.72
N THR A 196 40.21 -18.30 -20.06
CA THR A 196 38.86 -18.88 -20.02
C THR A 196 38.29 -18.92 -18.61
N LEU A 197 39.06 -19.37 -17.61
CA LEU A 197 38.65 -19.34 -16.21
C LEU A 197 38.34 -17.92 -15.75
N PHE A 198 39.17 -16.93 -16.09
CA PHE A 198 38.93 -15.54 -15.76
C PHE A 198 37.63 -15.02 -16.37
N THR A 199 37.40 -15.23 -17.67
CA THR A 199 36.19 -14.76 -18.35
C THR A 199 34.92 -15.40 -17.79
N PHE A 200 34.88 -16.73 -17.64
CA PHE A 200 33.67 -17.41 -17.14
C PHE A 200 33.40 -17.12 -15.65
N THR A 201 34.45 -16.95 -14.84
CA THR A 201 34.31 -16.50 -13.45
C THR A 201 33.78 -15.08 -13.39
N TYR A 202 34.33 -14.16 -14.20
CA TYR A 202 33.85 -12.79 -14.29
C TYR A 202 32.38 -12.71 -14.72
N LEU A 203 31.98 -13.47 -15.75
CA LEU A 203 30.59 -13.51 -16.20
C LEU A 203 29.65 -14.08 -15.14
N SER A 204 30.07 -15.12 -14.41
CA SER A 204 29.30 -15.71 -13.32
C SER A 204 29.12 -14.74 -12.15
N LEU A 205 30.20 -14.05 -11.74
CA LEU A 205 30.15 -13.02 -10.70
C LEU A 205 29.28 -11.83 -11.11
N LYS A 206 29.43 -11.35 -12.35
CA LYS A 206 28.60 -10.28 -12.90
C LYS A 206 27.12 -10.67 -12.86
N ARG A 207 26.78 -11.91 -13.25
CA ARG A 207 25.39 -12.37 -13.20
C ARG A 207 24.86 -12.52 -11.78
N TRP A 208 25.69 -13.01 -10.85
CA TRP A 208 25.32 -13.15 -9.44
C TRP A 208 24.95 -11.79 -8.81
N TRP A 209 25.74 -10.76 -9.12
CA TRP A 209 25.54 -9.39 -8.63
C TRP A 209 24.55 -8.55 -9.42
N THR A 210 24.01 -9.04 -10.53
CA THR A 210 22.95 -8.32 -11.25
C THR A 210 21.63 -8.51 -10.52
N ASP A 211 20.99 -7.42 -10.09
CA ASP A 211 19.68 -7.50 -9.44
C ASP A 211 18.61 -8.07 -10.37
N ALA A 212 17.64 -8.75 -9.78
CA ALA A 212 16.47 -9.20 -10.50
C ALA A 212 15.66 -7.97 -10.96
N PRO A 213 15.09 -7.96 -12.18
CA PRO A 213 14.14 -6.92 -12.55
C PRO A 213 12.96 -6.94 -11.56
N ILE A 214 12.67 -5.78 -10.98
CA ILE A 214 11.65 -5.60 -9.92
C ILE A 214 10.23 -5.75 -10.49
N TRP A 215 10.05 -5.59 -11.81
CA TRP A 215 8.74 -5.44 -12.44
C TRP A 215 8.41 -6.64 -13.32
N GLY A 216 7.48 -7.46 -12.83
CA GLY A 216 6.86 -8.53 -13.58
C GLY A 216 5.42 -8.24 -13.94
N VAL A 217 4.74 -9.29 -14.42
CA VAL A 217 3.32 -9.28 -14.75
C VAL A 217 2.53 -8.96 -13.48
N HIS A 218 1.74 -7.90 -13.47
CA HIS A 218 0.86 -7.59 -12.34
C HIS A 218 -0.45 -6.99 -12.82
N GLU A 219 -1.49 -7.09 -12.00
CA GLU A 219 -2.81 -6.53 -12.32
C GLU A 219 -2.90 -5.08 -11.84
N CYS A 220 -3.38 -4.17 -12.69
CA CYS A 220 -3.62 -2.80 -12.27
C CYS A 220 -4.82 -2.70 -11.33
N ARG A 221 -4.63 -2.08 -10.15
CA ARG A 221 -5.69 -1.80 -9.16
C ARG A 221 -6.89 -1.03 -9.71
N GLY A 222 -6.65 -0.10 -10.63
CA GLY A 222 -7.69 0.74 -11.22
C GLY A 222 -8.52 0.00 -12.26
N CYS A 223 -7.88 -0.57 -13.28
CA CYS A 223 -8.56 -1.09 -14.46
C CYS A 223 -8.60 -2.62 -14.60
N ARG A 224 -7.99 -3.38 -13.69
CA ARG A 224 -7.95 -4.86 -13.70
C ARG A 224 -7.35 -5.49 -14.97
N LYS A 225 -6.50 -4.74 -15.67
CA LYS A 225 -5.75 -5.26 -16.80
C LYS A 225 -4.37 -5.66 -16.34
N ILE A 226 -3.89 -6.75 -16.91
CA ILE A 226 -2.51 -7.21 -16.74
C ILE A 226 -1.58 -6.17 -17.37
N ILE A 227 -0.62 -5.68 -16.60
CA ILE A 227 0.38 -4.69 -16.99
C ILE A 227 1.79 -5.20 -16.66
N TYR A 228 2.76 -4.67 -17.37
CA TYR A 228 4.19 -5.02 -17.27
C TYR A 228 5.04 -3.81 -16.87
N THR A 229 4.41 -2.66 -16.62
CA THR A 229 5.04 -1.36 -16.39
C THR A 229 4.70 -0.85 -15.00
N GLU A 230 5.58 -0.02 -14.42
CA GLU A 230 5.38 0.57 -13.08
C GLU A 230 4.10 1.42 -13.00
N VAL A 231 3.77 2.12 -14.08
CA VAL A 231 2.53 2.91 -14.21
C VAL A 231 1.59 2.23 -15.20
N CYS A 232 0.30 2.17 -14.88
CA CYS A 232 -0.70 1.55 -15.73
C CYS A 232 -1.02 2.42 -16.97
N PRO A 233 -0.72 1.94 -18.20
CA PRO A 233 -0.99 2.70 -19.42
C PRO A 233 -2.49 2.88 -19.71
N TYR A 234 -3.34 2.02 -19.13
CA TYR A 234 -4.79 2.08 -19.32
C TYR A 234 -5.50 3.06 -18.37
N CYS A 235 -4.91 3.34 -17.21
CA CYS A 235 -5.48 4.29 -16.25
C CYS A 235 -5.07 5.72 -16.57
N GLU A 236 -3.83 5.93 -17.04
CA GLU A 236 -3.30 7.24 -17.42
C GLU A 236 -4.00 7.83 -18.66
N SER A 237 -4.58 6.97 -19.51
CA SER A 237 -5.29 7.36 -20.73
C SER A 237 -6.77 7.66 -20.55
N ARG A 238 -7.33 7.58 -19.32
CA ARG A 238 -8.70 8.05 -19.06
C ARG A 238 -8.68 9.56 -18.84
N PRO A 239 -9.23 10.38 -19.75
CA PRO A 239 -9.36 11.80 -19.49
C PRO A 239 -10.33 11.98 -18.32
N THR A 240 -9.87 12.67 -17.28
CA THR A 240 -10.72 13.15 -16.19
C THR A 240 -11.82 14.03 -16.80
N SER A 241 -13.05 13.51 -16.87
CA SER A 241 -14.23 14.23 -17.31
C SER A 241 -14.67 15.24 -16.24
N SER A 242 -13.90 16.31 -16.08
CA SER A 242 -14.31 17.53 -15.39
C SER A 242 -13.26 18.62 -15.64
N VAL A 243 -13.38 19.36 -16.75
CA VAL A 243 -13.15 20.81 -16.84
C VAL A 243 -13.60 21.24 -18.25
N ALA A 244 -14.71 21.99 -18.29
CA ALA A 244 -15.09 22.77 -19.44
C ALA A 244 -14.25 24.05 -19.53
N ARG A 245 -14.03 24.50 -20.78
CA ARG A 245 -13.51 25.80 -21.26
C ARG A 245 -11.99 25.96 -21.39
N GLY A 246 -11.56 26.12 -22.64
CA GLY A 246 -10.67 27.24 -22.99
C GLY A 246 -9.42 26.90 -23.80
N SER A 247 -9.52 27.16 -25.10
CA SER A 247 -8.45 27.61 -25.99
C SER A 247 -7.39 26.62 -26.51
N SER A 248 -7.27 26.68 -27.83
CA SER A 248 -6.27 26.07 -28.70
C SER A 248 -4.83 26.48 -28.35
N ALA A 249 -3.91 25.51 -28.38
CA ALA A 249 -2.66 25.61 -29.13
C ALA A 249 -1.93 24.27 -29.05
N SER A 250 -1.61 23.73 -30.21
CA SER A 250 -0.75 22.57 -30.41
C SER A 250 0.62 22.76 -29.77
N ARG A 251 1.08 21.76 -29.02
CA ARG A 251 2.51 21.49 -28.80
C ARG A 251 2.69 20.01 -28.48
N PHE A 252 3.36 19.31 -29.39
CA PHE A 252 3.85 17.95 -29.20
C PHE A 252 4.70 17.87 -27.92
N PRO A 253 4.58 16.81 -27.09
CA PRO A 253 5.47 16.63 -25.96
C PRO A 253 6.83 16.10 -26.44
N THR A 254 7.88 16.86 -26.17
CA THR A 254 9.28 16.47 -26.28
C THR A 254 9.57 15.32 -25.32
N VAL A 255 10.18 14.26 -25.84
CA VAL A 255 10.71 13.11 -25.09
C VAL A 255 11.63 13.63 -23.98
N ARG A 256 11.20 13.49 -22.71
CA ARG A 256 12.01 13.87 -21.55
C ARG A 256 13.01 12.75 -21.29
N ALA A 257 14.26 13.00 -21.65
CA ALA A 257 15.39 12.13 -21.37
C ALA A 257 15.47 11.82 -19.86
N ALA A 258 15.62 10.52 -19.56
CA ALA A 258 15.87 10.01 -18.21
C ALA A 258 17.11 10.71 -17.61
N ARG A 259 16.95 11.29 -16.42
CA ARG A 259 18.08 11.74 -15.60
C ARG A 259 18.82 10.51 -15.06
N GLN A 260 20.10 10.38 -15.39
CA GLN A 260 21.03 9.48 -14.72
C GLN A 260 21.25 9.94 -13.26
N PRO A 261 21.48 9.01 -12.31
CA PRO A 261 21.88 9.36 -10.96
C PRO A 261 23.36 9.78 -10.95
N THR A 262 23.62 11.02 -10.56
CA THR A 262 24.97 11.56 -10.32
C THR A 262 25.60 10.92 -9.09
N LEU A 263 26.68 10.17 -9.29
CA LEU A 263 27.64 9.78 -8.25
C LEU A 263 28.42 11.03 -7.83
N THR A 264 28.15 11.59 -6.66
CA THR A 264 29.05 12.55 -6.02
C THR A 264 30.00 11.81 -5.11
N GLY A 265 31.27 11.74 -5.52
CA GLY A 265 32.38 11.35 -4.68
C GLY A 265 32.66 12.39 -3.60
N THR A 266 32.97 11.92 -2.40
CA THR A 266 33.57 12.70 -1.33
C THR A 266 34.84 12.01 -0.86
N SER A 267 35.96 12.72 -0.96
CA SER A 267 37.23 12.43 -0.28
C SER A 267 38.03 13.75 -0.21
N PRO A 268 39.06 13.90 0.63
CA PRO A 268 39.06 13.82 2.09
C PRO A 268 39.72 15.08 2.70
N SER A 269 39.48 15.43 3.98
CA SER A 269 40.50 16.14 4.78
C SER A 269 40.19 16.22 6.29
N ALA A 270 41.29 16.08 7.05
CA ALA A 270 41.58 16.66 8.36
C ALA A 270 41.29 15.85 9.64
N ARG A 271 42.41 15.42 10.25
CA ARG A 271 42.60 14.90 11.63
C ARG A 271 42.12 15.89 12.70
N PRO A 272 41.99 15.40 13.95
CA PRO A 272 42.88 15.97 14.97
C PRO A 272 43.59 14.94 15.87
N SER A 273 44.82 15.32 16.18
CA SER A 273 45.71 15.04 17.31
C SER A 273 45.11 14.45 18.60
N VAL A 274 45.79 13.41 19.11
CA VAL A 274 45.67 12.82 20.47
C VAL A 274 46.50 13.63 21.47
N ALA A 275 46.00 13.75 22.71
CA ALA A 275 46.71 13.63 24.01
C ALA A 275 46.34 14.71 25.05
N LYS A 276 45.53 14.34 26.04
CA LYS A 276 45.95 14.11 27.43
C LYS A 276 44.85 13.40 28.19
#